data_AF-A0A1U7WPJ9-F1
#
_entry.id   AF-A0A1U7WPJ9-F1
#
_cell.length_a   1.000
_cell.length_b   1.000
_cell.length_c   1.000
_cell.angle_alpha   90.00
_cell.angle_beta   90.00
_cell.angle_gamma   90.00
#
_symmetry.space_group_name_H-M   'P 1'
#
loop_
_entity.id
_entity.type
_entity.pdbx_description
1 polymer ?
#
loop_
_entity_poly.entity_id
_entity_poly.type
_entity_poly.pdbx_seq_one_letter_code
_entity_poly.pdbx_strand_id
1 'polypeptide(L)'
;IQGWLPGLKLDGDSSQLPTIAIVASYDTFGAAPALSVGSDSNGSGVVALLEIARLFSVLYSNPKTRGRYNLLFGLTSGGPYNYNGTQKWLRNFDQRLRESIDYAICLNSLGSLGNELHLHVSKPPENAYIQQIFQGFSSVAEESGLQVGLKHKKINISSPRVAWEHEQFSRLRVTAATISELSTAPELLESTGGLSDNRHSVSEASIIRSVKLVAESLARHIYGQEGKNTNIFSDNSSLAVNPSYVRSWPDLLSRTARVAPFLPKNDPLIMALQKELADHTAEVNIQHETLDGVFTFYDSISGRLHIYQVASVTFDLLLLLVLGSYLITLFSFLVITTRGLDDLISLFRRPPSRKVKTA
;
A
#
# COMPACT_ATOMS: atom_id res chain seq x y z
N ILE A 1 10.95 -6.10 -7.65
CA ILE A 1 11.98 -5.36 -8.40
C ILE A 1 13.21 -5.29 -7.51
N GLN A 2 14.39 -5.60 -8.02
CA GLN A 2 15.65 -5.43 -7.27
C GLN A 2 16.60 -4.53 -8.07
N GLY A 3 17.30 -3.62 -7.39
CA GLY A 3 18.31 -2.75 -7.96
C GLY A 3 19.63 -2.91 -7.21
N TRP A 4 20.75 -2.93 -7.94
CA TRP A 4 22.09 -3.10 -7.37
C TRP A 4 22.96 -1.87 -7.58
N LEU A 5 23.58 -1.42 -6.50
CA LEU A 5 24.59 -0.37 -6.54
C LEU A 5 25.90 -0.93 -5.98
N PRO A 6 26.87 -1.28 -6.85
CA PRO A 6 28.09 -1.97 -6.43
C PRO A 6 29.03 -1.03 -5.67
N GLY A 7 29.62 -1.55 -4.60
CA GLY A 7 30.68 -0.89 -3.84
C GLY A 7 32.02 -0.90 -4.57
N LEU A 8 33.00 -0.18 -4.03
CA LEU A 8 34.37 -0.21 -4.54
C LEU A 8 35.18 -1.26 -3.78
N LYS A 9 35.75 -2.19 -4.54
CA LYS A 9 36.70 -3.18 -4.03
C LYS A 9 38.11 -2.62 -4.19
N LEU A 10 38.96 -2.78 -3.17
CA LEU A 10 40.38 -2.45 -3.28
C LEU A 10 41.12 -3.58 -3.99
N ASP A 11 42.05 -3.22 -4.88
CA ASP A 11 42.89 -4.18 -5.57
C ASP A 11 43.69 -5.03 -4.56
N GLY A 12 43.53 -6.35 -4.63
CA GLY A 12 44.20 -7.31 -3.75
C GLY A 12 43.30 -7.96 -2.69
N ASP A 13 42.07 -7.46 -2.48
CA ASP A 13 41.14 -8.12 -1.57
C ASP A 13 40.53 -9.37 -2.25
N SER A 14 40.62 -10.54 -1.63
CA SER A 14 40.01 -11.77 -2.18
C SER A 14 38.58 -11.97 -1.68
N SER A 15 38.20 -11.27 -0.61
CA SER A 15 36.88 -11.35 -0.01
C SER A 15 35.80 -10.70 -0.88
N GLN A 16 34.56 -11.18 -0.77
CA GLN A 16 33.41 -10.49 -1.36
C GLN A 16 33.05 -9.29 -0.50
N LEU A 17 32.67 -8.18 -1.14
CA LEU A 17 32.19 -7.01 -0.39
C LEU A 17 30.87 -7.35 0.32
N PRO A 18 30.72 -6.92 1.58
CA PRO A 18 29.46 -7.06 2.31
C PRO A 18 28.35 -6.26 1.64
N THR A 19 27.11 -6.75 1.75
CA THR A 19 25.92 -6.15 1.15
C THR A 19 24.96 -5.68 2.24
N ILE A 20 24.47 -4.45 2.09
CA ILE A 20 23.36 -3.91 2.89
C ILE A 20 22.13 -3.89 2.00
N ALA A 21 21.05 -4.55 2.44
CA ALA A 21 19.80 -4.57 1.72
C ALA A 21 18.82 -3.52 2.28
N ILE A 22 18.25 -2.67 1.44
CA ILE A 22 17.19 -1.72 1.79
C ILE A 22 15.94 -2.16 1.05
N VAL A 23 14.90 -2.50 1.79
CA VAL A 23 13.72 -3.17 1.24
C VAL A 23 12.44 -2.45 1.66
N ALA A 24 11.47 -2.38 0.75
CA ALA A 24 10.14 -1.91 1.05
C ALA A 24 9.10 -2.70 0.25
N SER A 25 7.95 -2.95 0.86
CA SER A 25 6.78 -3.50 0.16
C SER A 25 5.96 -2.36 -0.46
N TYR A 26 5.58 -2.50 -1.74
CA TYR A 26 4.72 -1.52 -2.41
C TYR A 26 3.24 -1.94 -2.49
N ASP A 27 2.95 -3.19 -2.18
CA ASP A 27 1.62 -3.81 -2.27
C ASP A 27 0.66 -3.29 -1.20
N THR A 28 -0.63 -3.27 -1.49
CA THR A 28 -1.68 -2.82 -0.58
C THR A 28 -2.83 -3.81 -0.52
N PHE A 29 -3.61 -3.73 0.54
CA PHE A 29 -4.86 -4.45 0.69
C PHE A 29 -5.85 -3.64 1.52
N GLY A 30 -7.12 -3.71 1.14
CA GLY A 30 -8.19 -3.02 1.84
C GLY A 30 -9.54 -3.62 1.49
N ALA A 31 -10.57 -3.22 2.22
CA ALA A 31 -11.94 -3.71 2.02
C ALA A 31 -12.45 -3.51 0.59
N ALA A 32 -11.99 -2.45 -0.09
CA ALA A 32 -12.23 -2.20 -1.50
C ALA A 32 -10.88 -2.20 -2.25
N PRO A 33 -10.47 -3.32 -2.88
CA PRO A 33 -9.18 -3.43 -3.55
C PRO A 33 -8.93 -2.33 -4.59
N ALA A 34 -9.98 -1.93 -5.33
CA ALA A 34 -9.90 -0.86 -6.33
C ALA A 34 -9.55 0.52 -5.77
N LEU A 35 -9.76 0.74 -4.46
CA LEU A 35 -9.57 2.02 -3.78
C LEU A 35 -8.45 1.95 -2.72
N SER A 36 -7.81 0.79 -2.58
CA SER A 36 -6.74 0.59 -1.59
C SER A 36 -5.43 1.14 -2.14
N VAL A 37 -5.19 2.43 -1.91
CA VAL A 37 -3.99 3.14 -2.39
C VAL A 37 -2.83 3.06 -1.41
N GLY A 38 -3.10 2.93 -0.11
CA GLY A 38 -2.11 2.73 0.94
C GLY A 38 -0.96 3.75 0.92
N SER A 39 -1.30 5.04 1.06
CA SER A 39 -0.35 6.15 0.92
C SER A 39 0.73 6.11 2.00
N ASP A 40 0.35 5.91 3.26
CA ASP A 40 1.29 5.79 4.37
C ASP A 40 1.67 4.34 4.66
N SER A 41 0.70 3.43 4.71
CA SER A 41 0.89 2.03 5.15
C SER A 41 2.06 1.33 4.44
N ASN A 42 2.25 1.59 3.14
CA ASN A 42 3.36 1.04 2.35
C ASN A 42 3.97 2.07 1.38
N GLY A 43 3.16 3.01 0.85
CA GLY A 43 3.62 4.00 -0.12
C GLY A 43 4.75 4.89 0.38
N SER A 44 4.71 5.30 1.65
CA SER A 44 5.76 6.12 2.28
C SER A 44 7.11 5.39 2.33
N GLY A 45 7.11 4.08 2.58
CA GLY A 45 8.32 3.24 2.57
C GLY A 45 8.93 3.12 1.18
N VAL A 46 8.10 2.98 0.14
CA VAL A 46 8.54 2.98 -1.26
C VAL A 46 9.20 4.29 -1.63
N VAL A 47 8.57 5.41 -1.29
CA VAL A 47 9.10 6.76 -1.56
C VAL A 47 10.45 6.95 -0.87
N ALA A 48 10.54 6.49 0.39
CA ALA A 48 11.78 6.57 1.14
C ALA A 48 12.89 5.75 0.49
N LEU A 49 12.61 4.51 0.06
CA LEU A 49 13.58 3.66 -0.63
C LEU A 49 14.08 4.29 -1.93
N LEU A 50 13.17 4.83 -2.76
CA LEU A 50 13.52 5.47 -4.04
C LEU A 50 14.42 6.69 -3.83
N GLU A 51 14.10 7.53 -2.85
CA GLU A 51 14.91 8.71 -2.54
C GLU A 51 16.27 8.33 -1.95
N ILE A 52 16.35 7.29 -1.10
CA ILE A 52 17.63 6.75 -0.61
C ILE A 52 18.47 6.23 -1.79
N ALA A 53 17.86 5.51 -2.73
CA ALA A 53 18.55 5.04 -3.94
C ALA A 53 19.13 6.21 -4.75
N ARG A 54 18.35 7.29 -4.94
CA ARG A 54 18.82 8.53 -5.59
C ARG A 54 20.01 9.17 -4.88
N LEU A 55 19.95 9.30 -3.55
CA LEU A 55 21.04 9.89 -2.76
C LEU A 55 22.34 9.08 -2.87
N PHE A 56 22.24 7.76 -2.72
CA PHE A 56 23.40 6.89 -2.83
C PHE A 56 23.92 6.75 -4.26
N SER A 57 23.07 6.87 -5.29
CA SER A 57 23.49 6.93 -6.68
C SER A 57 24.49 8.06 -6.92
N VAL A 58 24.15 9.28 -6.46
CA VAL A 58 25.04 10.43 -6.59
C VAL A 58 26.33 10.19 -5.80
N LEU A 59 26.24 9.65 -4.59
CA LEU A 59 27.40 9.40 -3.75
C LEU A 59 28.33 8.30 -4.30
N TYR A 60 27.79 7.26 -4.93
CA TYR A 60 28.55 6.13 -5.49
C TYR A 60 28.98 6.37 -6.95
N SER A 61 28.53 7.46 -7.57
CA SER A 61 28.93 7.86 -8.93
C SER A 61 30.43 8.16 -9.04
N ASN A 62 31.00 8.76 -7.99
CA ASN A 62 32.42 9.10 -7.95
C ASN A 62 33.21 7.97 -7.26
N PRO A 63 34.26 7.42 -7.90
CA PRO A 63 35.06 6.34 -7.32
C PRO A 63 35.74 6.74 -6.00
N LYS A 64 36.00 8.03 -5.75
CA LYS A 64 36.60 8.48 -4.48
C LYS A 64 35.63 8.42 -3.30
N THR A 65 34.34 8.57 -3.56
CA THR A 65 33.29 8.56 -2.54
C THR A 65 32.55 7.23 -2.49
N ARG A 66 32.78 6.31 -3.44
CA ARG A 66 32.16 4.99 -3.45
C ARG A 66 32.57 4.19 -2.21
N GLY A 67 31.58 3.73 -1.45
CA GLY A 67 31.77 2.97 -0.21
C GLY A 67 32.24 1.54 -0.43
N ARG A 68 32.63 0.86 0.65
CA ARG A 68 33.06 -0.56 0.66
C ARG A 68 31.91 -1.56 0.88
N TYR A 69 30.68 -1.14 0.64
CA TYR A 69 29.49 -1.97 0.75
C TYR A 69 28.76 -1.99 -0.58
N ASN A 70 28.17 -3.14 -0.93
CA ASN A 70 27.17 -3.19 -1.98
C ASN A 70 25.83 -2.77 -1.39
N LEU A 71 25.07 -1.94 -2.11
CA LEU A 71 23.70 -1.61 -1.74
C LEU A 71 22.73 -2.36 -2.64
N LEU A 72 21.83 -3.10 -2.00
CA LEU A 72 20.78 -3.85 -2.66
C LEU A 72 19.44 -3.19 -2.32
N PHE A 73 18.76 -2.65 -3.33
CA PHE A 73 17.44 -2.06 -3.19
C PHE A 73 16.38 -3.07 -3.61
N GLY A 74 15.44 -3.40 -2.73
CA GLY A 74 14.36 -4.37 -2.98
C GLY A 74 12.98 -3.72 -2.87
N LEU A 75 12.24 -3.68 -3.96
CA LEU A 75 10.80 -3.38 -3.95
C LEU A 75 10.02 -4.68 -4.12
N THR A 76 9.36 -5.11 -3.05
CA THR A 76 8.66 -6.39 -2.97
C THR A 76 7.14 -6.19 -3.07
N SER A 77 6.45 -7.21 -3.59
CA SER A 77 4.99 -7.32 -3.52
C SER A 77 4.59 -8.38 -2.49
N GLY A 78 3.30 -8.45 -2.17
CA GLY A 78 2.78 -9.46 -1.25
C GLY A 78 3.00 -9.15 0.22
N GLY A 79 3.23 -7.88 0.58
CA GLY A 79 3.35 -7.42 1.98
C GLY A 79 2.16 -7.83 2.85
N PRO A 80 0.92 -7.45 2.50
CA PRO A 80 -0.29 -7.84 3.24
C PRO A 80 -0.48 -9.36 3.34
N TYR A 81 0.12 -10.13 2.44
CA TYR A 81 0.01 -11.59 2.37
C TYR A 81 1.19 -12.28 3.04
N ASN A 82 1.52 -11.87 4.27
CA ASN A 82 2.67 -12.35 5.05
C ASN A 82 4.01 -12.11 4.35
N TYR A 83 4.18 -11.02 3.61
CA TYR A 83 5.41 -10.71 2.86
C TYR A 83 5.86 -11.85 1.94
N ASN A 84 4.91 -12.48 1.24
CA ASN A 84 5.18 -13.65 0.41
C ASN A 84 6.15 -13.35 -0.74
N GLY A 85 6.08 -12.17 -1.35
CA GLY A 85 7.03 -11.78 -2.39
C GLY A 85 8.46 -11.68 -1.85
N THR A 86 8.66 -11.10 -0.67
CA THR A 86 9.96 -11.07 0.02
C THR A 86 10.46 -12.48 0.31
N GLN A 87 9.57 -13.36 0.79
CA GLN A 87 9.91 -14.76 1.04
C GLN A 87 10.42 -15.49 -0.22
N LYS A 88 9.71 -15.35 -1.33
CA LYS A 88 10.09 -15.98 -2.61
C LYS A 88 11.37 -15.37 -3.16
N TRP A 89 11.48 -14.05 -3.13
CA TRP A 89 12.68 -13.32 -3.54
C TRP A 89 13.94 -13.78 -2.79
N LEU A 90 13.88 -13.92 -1.46
CA LEU A 90 15.01 -14.41 -0.66
C LEU A 90 15.33 -15.89 -0.89
N ARG A 91 14.35 -16.72 -1.28
CA ARG A 91 14.58 -18.12 -1.64
C ARG A 91 15.32 -18.24 -2.97
N ASN A 92 15.05 -17.33 -3.91
CA ASN A 92 15.71 -17.26 -5.21
C ASN A 92 17.19 -16.85 -5.11
N PHE A 93 17.63 -16.31 -3.97
CA PHE A 93 19.05 -16.03 -3.75
C PHE A 93 19.87 -17.29 -3.55
N ASP A 94 21.05 -17.31 -4.15
CA ASP A 94 22.07 -18.31 -3.85
C ASP A 94 22.51 -18.19 -2.38
N GLN A 95 22.96 -19.31 -1.80
CA GLN A 95 23.45 -19.32 -0.42
C GLN A 95 24.58 -18.31 -0.20
N ARG A 96 25.52 -18.22 -1.14
CA ARG A 96 26.64 -17.26 -1.09
C ARG A 96 26.16 -15.80 -1.03
N LEU A 97 25.12 -15.48 -1.81
CA LEU A 97 24.58 -14.12 -1.84
C LEU A 97 23.85 -13.80 -0.53
N ARG A 98 23.09 -14.75 0.02
CA ARG A 98 22.44 -14.59 1.34
C ARG A 98 23.44 -14.39 2.46
N GLU A 99 24.55 -15.14 2.44
CA GLU A 99 25.63 -15.00 3.43
C GLU A 99 26.42 -13.71 3.26
N SER A 100 26.43 -13.10 2.07
CA SER A 100 27.05 -11.79 1.82
C SER A 100 26.23 -10.60 2.32
N ILE A 101 24.96 -10.81 2.70
CA ILE A 101 24.11 -9.75 3.26
C ILE A 101 24.37 -9.67 4.76
N ASP A 102 25.06 -8.61 5.19
CA ASP A 102 25.35 -8.37 6.61
C ASP A 102 24.05 -8.10 7.37
N TYR A 103 23.25 -7.18 6.85
CA TYR A 103 21.91 -6.92 7.35
C TYR A 103 20.99 -6.29 6.30
N ALA A 104 19.68 -6.35 6.57
CA ALA A 104 18.65 -5.70 5.80
C ALA A 104 17.85 -4.68 6.65
N ILE A 105 17.54 -3.53 6.07
CA ILE A 105 16.64 -2.53 6.64
C ILE A 105 15.36 -2.54 5.81
N CYS A 106 14.23 -2.83 6.47
CA CYS A 106 12.91 -2.79 5.85
C CYS A 106 12.21 -1.48 6.23
N LEU A 107 11.67 -0.75 5.26
CA LEU A 107 11.02 0.55 5.45
C LEU A 107 9.50 0.38 5.39
N ASN A 108 8.79 0.80 6.45
CA ASN A 108 7.34 0.64 6.54
C ASN A 108 6.69 1.81 7.29
N SER A 109 5.62 2.41 6.74
CA SER A 109 4.84 3.48 7.40
C SER A 109 5.71 4.58 8.03
N LEU A 110 6.31 5.42 7.18
CA LEU A 110 7.20 6.53 7.53
C LEU A 110 6.61 7.91 7.20
N GLY A 111 5.34 7.96 6.77
CA GLY A 111 4.68 9.14 6.23
C GLY A 111 3.97 10.00 7.26
N SER A 112 3.58 9.45 8.42
CA SER A 112 2.91 10.19 9.50
C SER A 112 3.82 10.49 10.69
N LEU A 113 5.15 10.55 10.47
CA LEU A 113 6.16 10.67 11.52
C LEU A 113 5.81 11.72 12.59
N GLY A 114 5.58 11.24 13.82
CA GLY A 114 5.60 12.05 15.03
C GLY A 114 7.04 12.39 15.45
N ASN A 115 7.35 12.26 16.74
CA ASN A 115 8.71 12.43 17.26
C ASN A 115 9.41 11.09 17.56
N GLU A 116 8.71 9.97 17.37
CA GLU A 116 9.17 8.63 17.73
C GLU A 116 9.17 7.72 16.50
N LEU A 117 10.24 6.94 16.37
CA LEU A 117 10.37 5.83 15.43
C LEU A 117 10.71 4.56 16.19
N HIS A 118 10.27 3.43 15.66
CA HIS A 118 10.54 2.14 16.26
C HIS A 118 11.32 1.25 15.30
N LEU A 119 12.42 0.72 15.81
CA LEU A 119 13.22 -0.30 15.17
C LEU A 119 12.75 -1.66 15.68
N HIS A 120 12.01 -2.38 14.85
CA HIS A 120 11.51 -3.72 15.13
C HIS A 120 12.53 -4.77 14.71
N VAL A 121 12.89 -5.64 15.64
CA VAL A 121 13.91 -6.68 15.43
C VAL A 121 13.44 -8.03 15.95
N SER A 122 13.84 -9.07 15.19
CA SER A 122 13.53 -10.47 15.52
C SER A 122 14.67 -11.21 16.22
N LYS A 123 15.91 -10.82 15.92
CA LYS A 123 17.12 -11.33 16.58
C LYS A 123 17.30 -10.61 17.92
N PRO A 124 17.93 -11.26 18.91
CA PRO A 124 18.16 -10.65 20.21
C PRO A 124 18.98 -9.36 20.06
N PRO A 125 18.73 -8.36 20.92
CA PRO A 125 19.44 -7.06 20.90
C PRO A 125 20.92 -7.19 21.28
N GLU A 126 21.37 -8.36 21.71
CA GLU A 126 22.78 -8.71 21.95
C GLU A 126 23.58 -8.94 20.65
N ASN A 127 22.90 -9.10 19.52
CA ASN A 127 23.56 -9.28 18.24
C ASN A 127 24.31 -8.00 17.83
N ALA A 128 25.60 -8.13 17.52
CA ALA A 128 26.46 -7.01 17.17
C ALA A 128 25.90 -6.11 16.04
N TYR A 129 25.34 -6.71 14.99
CA TYR A 129 24.76 -5.95 13.87
C TYR A 129 23.51 -5.17 14.31
N ILE A 130 22.67 -5.74 15.18
CA ILE A 130 21.47 -5.05 15.68
C ILE A 130 21.88 -3.88 16.60
N GLN A 131 22.89 -4.08 17.44
CA GLN A 131 23.43 -3.00 18.27
C GLN A 131 24.01 -1.88 17.41
N GLN A 132 24.76 -2.23 16.38
CA GLN A 132 25.34 -1.27 15.45
C GLN A 132 24.27 -0.47 14.71
N ILE A 133 23.24 -1.14 14.17
CA ILE A 133 22.10 -0.47 13.54
C ILE A 133 21.45 0.46 14.57
N PHE A 134 21.07 -0.04 15.74
CA PHE A 134 20.35 0.76 16.73
C PHE A 134 21.16 1.98 17.19
N GLN A 135 22.45 1.82 17.50
CA GLN A 135 23.32 2.94 17.90
C GLN A 135 23.50 3.95 16.77
N GLY A 136 23.69 3.49 15.53
CA GLY A 136 23.78 4.34 14.35
C GLY A 136 22.52 5.19 14.17
N PHE A 137 21.33 4.58 14.25
CA PHE A 137 20.06 5.28 14.16
C PHE A 137 19.81 6.24 15.32
N SER A 138 20.06 5.81 16.56
CA SER A 138 19.85 6.64 17.75
C SER A 138 20.75 7.89 17.75
N SER A 139 22.02 7.76 17.36
CA SER A 139 22.93 8.91 17.29
C SER A 139 22.46 9.99 16.31
N VAL A 140 22.00 9.59 15.12
CA VAL A 140 21.48 10.53 14.10
C VAL A 140 20.12 11.09 14.51
N ALA A 141 19.30 10.28 15.18
CA ALA A 141 17.99 10.69 15.66
C ALA A 141 18.11 11.78 16.74
N GLU A 142 19.04 11.65 17.69
CA GLU A 142 19.30 12.65 18.73
C GLU A 142 19.68 14.01 18.12
N GLU A 143 20.52 14.02 17.10
CA GLU A 143 20.90 15.25 16.37
C GLU A 143 19.71 15.89 15.62
N SER A 144 18.76 15.06 15.19
CA SER A 144 17.56 15.50 14.45
C SER A 144 16.37 15.80 15.36
N GLY A 145 16.51 15.63 16.69
CA GLY A 145 15.43 15.80 17.67
C GLY A 145 14.37 14.69 17.62
N LEU A 146 14.71 13.51 17.10
CA LEU A 146 13.86 12.33 17.03
C LEU A 146 14.29 11.30 18.07
N GLN A 147 13.34 10.46 18.51
CA GLN A 147 13.63 9.31 19.37
C GLN A 147 13.45 8.02 18.59
N VAL A 148 14.46 7.14 18.65
CA VAL A 148 14.38 5.79 18.06
C VAL A 148 14.31 4.77 19.18
N GLY A 149 13.21 4.03 19.28
CA GLY A 149 13.00 2.97 20.24
C GLY A 149 13.27 1.58 19.65
N LEU A 150 13.96 0.71 20.38
CA LEU A 150 14.18 -0.68 19.98
C LEU A 150 13.02 -1.56 20.47
N LYS A 151 12.38 -2.30 19.56
CA LYS A 151 11.32 -3.27 19.86
C LYS A 151 11.77 -4.66 19.43
N HIS A 152 12.03 -5.54 20.40
CA HIS A 152 12.41 -6.92 20.12
C HIS A 152 11.22 -7.87 20.27
N LYS A 153 10.97 -8.69 19.25
CA LYS A 153 9.97 -9.76 19.26
C LYS A 153 10.54 -11.03 18.65
N LYS A 154 10.63 -12.10 19.45
CA LYS A 154 11.08 -13.40 18.96
C LYS A 154 10.08 -13.97 17.96
N ILE A 155 10.57 -14.40 16.79
CA ILE A 155 9.73 -15.03 15.76
C ILE A 155 9.26 -16.42 16.18
N ASN A 156 8.01 -16.73 15.86
CA ASN A 156 7.49 -18.09 15.94
C ASN A 156 7.55 -18.75 14.56
N ILE A 157 8.50 -19.67 14.37
CA ILE A 157 8.76 -20.34 13.09
C ILE A 157 7.59 -21.24 12.66
N SER A 158 6.83 -21.80 13.62
CA SER A 158 5.68 -22.65 13.31
C SER A 158 4.45 -21.86 12.86
N SER A 159 4.38 -20.56 13.16
CA SER A 159 3.28 -19.71 12.74
C SER A 159 3.43 -19.37 11.26
N PRO A 160 2.40 -19.55 10.42
CA PRO A 160 2.44 -19.08 9.03
C PRO A 160 2.38 -17.55 8.94
N ARG A 161 1.84 -16.88 9.97
CA ARG A 161 1.68 -15.43 10.01
C ARG A 161 3.03 -14.73 10.14
N VAL A 162 3.22 -13.69 9.32
CA VAL A 162 4.36 -12.78 9.39
C VAL A 162 3.86 -11.34 9.42
N ALA A 163 4.12 -10.63 10.52
CA ALA A 163 3.62 -9.27 10.72
C ALA A 163 4.58 -8.20 10.19
N TRP A 164 5.87 -8.51 10.11
CA TRP A 164 6.90 -7.59 9.62
C TRP A 164 7.78 -8.24 8.55
N GLU A 165 8.24 -7.43 7.60
CA GLU A 165 9.08 -7.91 6.51
C GLU A 165 10.39 -8.55 7.00
N HIS A 166 11.02 -7.98 8.02
CA HIS A 166 12.28 -8.47 8.59
C HIS A 166 12.18 -9.88 9.21
N GLU A 167 10.98 -10.35 9.55
CA GLU A 167 10.77 -11.71 10.05
C GLU A 167 11.05 -12.76 8.95
N GLN A 168 10.78 -12.44 7.66
CA GLN A 168 11.10 -13.33 6.54
C GLN A 168 12.62 -13.52 6.38
N PHE A 169 13.39 -12.45 6.54
CA PHE A 169 14.85 -12.51 6.57
C PHE A 169 15.36 -13.37 7.74
N SER A 170 14.75 -13.18 8.92
CA SER A 170 15.14 -13.90 10.13
C SER A 170 14.87 -15.41 10.02
N ARG A 171 13.80 -15.83 9.31
CA ARG A 171 13.54 -17.24 8.98
C ARG A 171 14.64 -17.87 8.12
N LEU A 172 15.30 -17.07 7.28
CA LEU A 172 16.43 -17.47 6.45
C LEU A 172 17.80 -17.12 7.06
N ARG A 173 17.83 -16.84 8.37
CA ARG A 173 19.03 -16.54 9.18
C ARG A 173 19.75 -15.24 8.80
N VAL A 174 19.21 -14.43 7.90
CA VAL A 174 19.73 -13.09 7.58
C VAL A 174 19.33 -12.12 8.70
N THR A 175 20.24 -11.21 9.10
CA THR A 175 19.92 -10.18 10.10
C THR A 175 19.09 -9.10 9.43
N ALA A 176 17.97 -8.69 10.03
CA ALA A 176 17.15 -7.62 9.48
C ALA A 176 16.40 -6.87 10.57
N ALA A 177 16.06 -5.63 10.28
CA ALA A 177 15.23 -4.78 11.13
C ALA A 177 14.21 -4.02 10.28
N THR A 178 13.00 -3.81 10.81
CA THR A 178 12.00 -2.93 10.19
C THR A 178 11.97 -1.61 10.94
N ILE A 179 12.05 -0.50 10.22
CA ILE A 179 11.85 0.85 10.76
C ILE A 179 10.42 1.26 10.43
N SER A 180 9.67 1.60 11.47
CA SER A 180 8.28 2.03 11.32
C SER A 180 7.87 2.97 12.45
N GLU A 181 6.86 3.78 12.17
CA GLU A 181 6.16 4.56 13.18
C GLU A 181 5.30 3.69 14.10
N LEU A 182 4.82 2.54 13.63
CA LEU A 182 3.95 1.68 14.43
C LEU A 182 4.70 1.13 15.65
N SER A 183 4.14 1.34 16.84
CA SER A 183 4.74 0.86 18.10
C SER A 183 4.58 -0.64 18.33
N THR A 184 3.52 -1.22 17.75
CA THR A 184 3.20 -2.64 17.80
C THR A 184 3.10 -3.22 16.41
N ALA A 185 3.32 -4.54 16.31
CA ALA A 185 3.14 -5.25 15.06
C ALA A 185 1.64 -5.23 14.67
N PRO A 186 1.29 -4.87 13.43
CA PRO A 186 -0.10 -4.83 12.99
C PRO A 186 -0.75 -6.23 13.01
N GLU A 187 -2.06 -6.28 13.23
CA GLU A 187 -2.92 -7.44 13.07
C GLU A 187 -3.14 -7.80 11.58
N LEU A 188 -3.90 -8.87 11.29
CA LEU A 188 -3.99 -9.39 9.91
C LEU A 188 -4.67 -8.34 9.06
N LEU A 189 -3.99 -7.84 8.01
CA LEU A 189 -4.53 -6.82 7.11
C LEU A 189 -4.80 -5.47 7.79
N GLU A 190 -4.36 -5.29 9.03
CA GLU A 190 -4.37 -4.00 9.71
C GLU A 190 -3.29 -3.09 9.09
N SER A 191 -3.63 -1.82 8.84
CA SER A 191 -2.72 -0.85 8.22
C SER A 191 -2.05 -1.36 6.94
N THR A 192 -2.82 -1.99 6.05
CA THR A 192 -2.33 -2.46 4.74
C THR A 192 -2.82 -1.61 3.57
N GLY A 193 -3.37 -0.42 3.84
CA GLY A 193 -3.98 0.46 2.84
C GLY A 193 -5.51 0.52 2.95
N GLY A 194 -6.01 0.78 4.16
CA GLY A 194 -7.43 1.04 4.41
C GLY A 194 -7.95 2.27 3.65
N LEU A 195 -9.28 2.40 3.53
CA LEU A 195 -9.91 3.48 2.75
C LEU A 195 -9.58 4.89 3.26
N SER A 196 -9.15 5.03 4.51
CA SER A 196 -8.71 6.29 5.10
C SER A 196 -7.26 6.65 4.75
N ASP A 197 -6.46 5.70 4.27
CA ASP A 197 -5.03 5.89 4.00
C ASP A 197 -4.78 6.52 2.61
N ASN A 198 -5.15 7.80 2.52
CA ASN A 198 -5.07 8.64 1.33
C ASN A 198 -3.90 9.63 1.40
N ARG A 199 -3.70 10.44 0.36
CA ARG A 199 -2.61 11.42 0.31
C ARG A 199 -2.50 12.34 1.54
N HIS A 200 -3.62 12.63 2.20
CA HIS A 200 -3.71 13.48 3.39
C HIS A 200 -3.17 12.83 4.67
N SER A 201 -3.04 11.49 4.74
CA SER A 201 -2.40 10.82 5.88
C SER A 201 -0.88 11.04 5.90
N VAL A 202 -0.30 11.40 4.77
CA VAL A 202 1.16 11.50 4.57
C VAL A 202 1.63 12.95 4.62
N SER A 203 2.57 13.22 5.51
CA SER A 203 3.32 14.45 5.62
C SER A 203 4.64 14.38 4.84
N GLU A 204 4.86 15.33 3.94
CA GLU A 204 6.11 15.43 3.16
C GLU A 204 7.32 15.64 4.09
N ALA A 205 7.17 16.49 5.12
CA ALA A 205 8.23 16.77 6.08
C ALA A 205 8.62 15.51 6.87
N SER A 206 7.65 14.66 7.18
CA SER A 206 7.83 13.40 7.88
C SER A 206 8.65 12.42 7.05
N ILE A 207 8.34 12.26 5.76
CA ILE A 207 9.13 11.43 4.84
C ILE A 207 10.55 11.97 4.70
N ILE A 208 10.72 13.28 4.51
CA ILE A 208 12.05 13.91 4.37
C ILE A 208 12.92 13.63 5.60
N ARG A 209 12.36 13.79 6.81
CA ARG A 209 13.07 13.50 8.07
C ARG A 209 13.44 12.01 8.18
N SER A 210 12.51 11.11 7.88
CA SER A 210 12.74 9.66 7.92
C SER A 210 13.81 9.22 6.92
N VAL A 211 13.75 9.73 5.69
CA VAL A 211 14.75 9.47 4.65
C VAL A 211 16.12 9.98 5.08
N LYS A 212 16.20 11.20 5.59
CA LYS A 212 17.46 11.79 6.08
C LYS A 212 18.05 10.95 7.20
N LEU A 213 17.23 10.52 8.16
CA LEU A 213 17.64 9.66 9.26
C LEU A 213 18.24 8.33 8.75
N VAL A 214 17.54 7.65 7.85
CA VAL A 214 17.97 6.35 7.28
C VAL A 214 19.20 6.50 6.39
N ALA A 215 19.23 7.51 5.52
CA ALA A 215 20.35 7.73 4.61
C ALA A 215 21.62 8.09 5.38
N GLU A 216 21.52 9.00 6.35
CA GLU A 216 22.65 9.46 7.15
C GLU A 216 23.18 8.33 8.06
N SER A 217 22.29 7.55 8.70
CA SER A 217 22.73 6.41 9.52
C SER A 217 23.46 5.35 8.68
N LEU A 218 22.96 5.04 7.48
CA LEU A 218 23.61 4.15 6.53
C LEU A 218 24.96 4.69 6.08
N ALA A 219 25.04 5.97 5.72
CA ALA A 219 26.31 6.55 5.27
C ALA A 219 27.35 6.59 6.40
N ARG A 220 26.97 6.95 7.63
CA ARG A 220 27.89 6.90 8.78
C ARG A 220 28.45 5.51 9.00
N HIS A 221 27.61 4.48 8.85
CA HIS A 221 28.04 3.09 8.94
C HIS A 221 28.99 2.70 7.79
N ILE A 222 28.65 3.01 6.55
CA ILE A 222 29.44 2.65 5.35
C ILE A 222 30.83 3.30 5.37
N TYR A 223 30.95 4.54 5.85
CA TYR A 223 32.21 5.30 5.88
C TYR A 223 32.93 5.26 7.24
N GLY A 224 32.44 4.51 8.23
CA GLY A 224 33.03 4.45 9.56
C GLY A 224 33.10 5.81 10.27
N GLN A 225 32.08 6.64 10.08
CA GLN A 225 31.94 7.96 10.71
C GLN A 225 31.05 7.88 11.98
N GLU A 226 30.98 6.71 12.62
CA GLU A 226 30.20 6.50 13.84
C GLU A 226 30.65 7.48 14.95
N GLY A 227 29.69 8.24 15.51
CA GLY A 227 29.95 9.21 16.58
C GLY A 227 30.58 10.54 16.13
N LYS A 228 30.74 10.79 14.83
CA LYS A 228 31.16 12.09 14.31
C LYS A 228 29.95 12.91 13.89
N ASN A 229 29.92 14.19 14.30
CA ASN A 229 28.89 15.17 13.90
C ASN A 229 29.11 15.66 12.45
N THR A 230 29.32 14.73 11.53
CA THR A 230 29.40 15.03 10.10
C THR A 230 28.07 14.69 9.49
N ASN A 231 27.39 15.70 8.94
CA ASN A 231 26.16 15.52 8.18
C ASN A 231 26.50 15.42 6.70
N ILE A 232 26.50 14.19 6.18
CA ILE A 232 26.80 13.88 4.78
C ILE A 232 25.68 14.43 3.88
N PHE A 233 24.43 14.22 4.25
CA PHE A 233 23.24 14.68 3.52
C PHE A 233 22.66 15.95 4.15
N SER A 234 23.48 17.01 4.23
CA SER A 234 23.03 18.30 4.77
C SER A 234 22.11 19.05 3.81
N ASP A 235 21.15 19.80 4.36
CA ASP A 235 20.07 20.46 3.58
C ASP A 235 20.59 21.54 2.61
N ASN A 236 21.77 22.10 2.91
CA ASN A 236 22.42 23.12 2.08
C ASN A 236 23.40 22.54 1.05
N SER A 237 23.47 21.21 0.93
CA SER A 237 24.40 20.53 0.02
C SER A 237 23.70 20.02 -1.25
N SER A 238 24.51 19.72 -2.26
CA SER A 238 24.03 19.03 -3.47
C SER A 238 23.48 17.62 -3.21
N LEU A 239 23.78 17.05 -2.04
CA LEU A 239 23.31 15.75 -1.57
C LEU A 239 22.08 15.88 -0.65
N ALA A 240 21.40 17.02 -0.64
CA ALA A 240 20.16 17.16 0.11
C ALA A 240 19.04 16.26 -0.43
N VAL A 241 18.13 15.87 0.47
CA VAL A 241 16.86 15.21 0.13
C VAL A 241 16.05 16.15 -0.77
N ASN A 242 15.54 15.66 -1.89
CA ASN A 242 14.79 16.49 -2.84
C ASN A 242 13.30 16.54 -2.46
N PRO A 243 12.78 17.70 -2.00
CA PRO A 243 11.39 17.79 -1.57
C PRO A 243 10.39 17.62 -2.74
N SER A 244 10.76 18.06 -3.95
CA SER A 244 9.89 17.90 -5.13
C SER A 244 9.75 16.43 -5.53
N TYR A 245 10.83 15.66 -5.39
CA TYR A 245 10.82 14.22 -5.60
C TYR A 245 9.91 13.52 -4.59
N VAL A 246 10.11 13.83 -3.30
CA VAL A 246 9.30 13.32 -2.19
C VAL A 246 7.84 13.76 -2.27
N ARG A 247 7.50 14.85 -2.97
CA ARG A 247 6.09 15.22 -3.24
C ARG A 247 5.48 14.40 -4.39
N SER A 248 6.23 14.23 -5.48
CA SER A 248 5.72 13.63 -6.72
C SER A 248 5.35 12.16 -6.58
N TRP A 249 6.16 11.36 -5.87
CA TRP A 249 5.91 9.92 -5.73
C TRP A 249 4.70 9.59 -4.86
N PRO A 250 4.51 10.17 -3.66
CA PRO A 250 3.26 10.00 -2.91
C PRO A 250 2.03 10.47 -3.67
N ASP A 251 2.12 11.54 -4.47
CA ASP A 251 1.01 11.99 -5.31
C ASP A 251 0.62 10.96 -6.39
N LEU A 252 1.61 10.26 -6.97
CA LEU A 252 1.36 9.16 -7.91
C LEU A 252 0.82 7.92 -7.21
N LEU A 253 1.42 7.53 -6.08
CA LEU A 253 1.04 6.36 -5.30
C LEU A 253 -0.35 6.51 -4.67
N SER A 254 -0.75 7.72 -4.29
CA SER A 254 -2.08 7.97 -3.72
C SER A 254 -3.23 7.90 -4.74
N ARG A 255 -2.93 7.82 -6.04
CA ARG A 255 -3.92 7.71 -7.13
C ARG A 255 -4.00 6.31 -7.73
N THR A 256 -3.08 5.43 -7.36
CA THR A 256 -2.94 4.10 -7.93
C THR A 256 -3.20 3.06 -6.86
N ALA A 257 -4.24 2.24 -7.03
CA ALA A 257 -4.48 1.09 -6.17
C ALA A 257 -3.49 -0.03 -6.55
N ARG A 258 -2.87 -0.65 -5.55
CA ARG A 258 -1.70 -1.53 -5.75
C ARG A 258 -1.86 -2.90 -5.14
N VAL A 259 -2.99 -3.54 -5.39
CA VAL A 259 -3.29 -4.86 -4.81
C VAL A 259 -2.73 -5.96 -5.70
N ALA A 260 -1.72 -6.70 -5.22
CA ALA A 260 -0.87 -7.56 -6.05
C ALA A 260 -1.60 -8.61 -6.91
N PRO A 261 -2.62 -9.34 -6.43
CA PRO A 261 -3.39 -10.27 -7.26
C PRO A 261 -4.05 -9.61 -8.49
N PHE A 262 -4.33 -8.32 -8.39
CA PHE A 262 -5.05 -7.54 -9.38
C PHE A 262 -4.14 -6.65 -10.22
N LEU A 263 -2.84 -6.62 -9.92
CA LEU A 263 -1.86 -5.88 -10.70
C LEU A 263 -1.39 -6.75 -11.87
N PRO A 264 -1.62 -6.32 -13.13
CA PRO A 264 -1.06 -7.02 -14.28
C PRO A 264 0.47 -6.94 -14.25
N LYS A 265 1.14 -7.95 -14.81
CA LYS A 265 2.62 -7.99 -14.84
C LYS A 265 3.24 -6.78 -15.55
N ASN A 266 2.55 -6.25 -16.56
CA ASN A 266 2.96 -5.08 -17.34
C ASN A 266 2.25 -3.80 -16.85
N ASP A 267 1.90 -3.72 -15.56
CA ASP A 267 1.27 -2.53 -15.03
C ASP A 267 2.17 -1.29 -15.21
N PRO A 268 1.63 -0.14 -15.67
CA PRO A 268 2.39 1.10 -15.82
C PRO A 268 3.14 1.53 -14.56
N LEU A 269 2.60 1.26 -13.36
CA LEU A 269 3.25 1.58 -12.11
C LEU A 269 4.51 0.73 -11.90
N ILE A 270 4.44 -0.58 -12.15
CA ILE A 270 5.59 -1.48 -11.98
C ILE A 270 6.71 -1.05 -12.94
N MET A 271 6.36 -0.70 -14.18
CA MET A 271 7.30 -0.17 -15.16
C MET A 271 7.88 1.18 -14.73
N ALA A 272 7.08 2.07 -14.13
CA ALA A 272 7.56 3.35 -13.61
C ALA A 272 8.55 3.15 -12.45
N LEU A 273 8.23 2.28 -11.47
CA LEU A 273 9.12 1.95 -10.36
C LEU A 273 10.42 1.29 -10.84
N GLN A 274 10.34 0.40 -11.83
CA GLN A 274 11.51 -0.21 -12.44
C GLN A 274 12.40 0.84 -13.09
N LYS A 275 11.81 1.70 -13.91
CA LYS A 275 12.54 2.74 -14.63
C LYS A 275 13.24 3.68 -13.65
N GLU A 276 12.52 4.11 -12.62
CA GLU A 276 13.08 4.99 -11.60
C GLU A 276 14.27 4.35 -10.88
N LEU A 277 14.16 3.08 -10.46
CA LEU A 277 15.30 2.38 -9.87
C LEU A 277 16.45 2.18 -10.86
N ALA A 278 16.16 2.02 -12.15
CA ALA A 278 17.20 1.83 -13.17
C ALA A 278 18.00 3.11 -13.43
N ASP A 279 17.39 4.28 -13.24
CA ASP A 279 18.09 5.56 -13.34
C ASP A 279 19.07 5.78 -12.15
N HIS A 280 18.82 5.15 -10.99
CA HIS A 280 19.62 5.31 -9.77
C HIS A 280 20.51 4.12 -9.41
N THR A 281 20.40 2.99 -10.11
CA THR A 281 21.18 1.78 -9.81
C THR A 281 21.87 1.24 -11.06
N ALA A 282 22.93 0.46 -10.88
CA ALA A 282 23.73 -0.04 -12.01
C ALA A 282 23.02 -1.18 -12.74
N GLU A 283 22.32 -2.04 -12.00
CA GLU A 283 21.59 -3.18 -12.54
C GLU A 283 20.22 -3.30 -11.88
N VAL A 284 19.17 -3.46 -12.70
CA VAL A 284 17.80 -3.70 -12.21
C VAL A 284 17.26 -5.00 -12.79
N ASN A 285 16.70 -5.84 -11.91
CA ASN A 285 16.06 -7.08 -12.30
C ASN A 285 14.62 -7.14 -11.77
N ILE A 286 13.70 -7.61 -12.61
CA ILE A 286 12.32 -7.89 -12.23
C ILE A 286 12.11 -9.39 -12.21
N GLN A 287 11.60 -9.87 -11.08
CA GLN A 287 11.14 -11.25 -10.93
C GLN A 287 9.63 -11.23 -10.77
N HIS A 288 8.95 -12.05 -11.58
CA HIS A 288 7.51 -12.24 -11.51
C HIS A 288 7.22 -13.62 -10.90
N GLU A 289 6.67 -13.61 -9.70
CA GLU A 289 6.29 -14.82 -8.96
C GLU A 289 4.78 -14.81 -8.72
N THR A 290 4.16 -15.98 -8.76
CA THR A 290 2.73 -16.14 -8.44
C THR A 290 2.51 -16.12 -6.94
N LEU A 291 1.40 -15.57 -6.44
CA LEU A 291 1.05 -15.62 -5.01
C LEU A 291 0.35 -16.95 -4.68
N ASP A 292 1.04 -18.07 -4.82
CA ASP A 292 0.44 -19.40 -4.62
C ASP A 292 0.57 -19.88 -3.16
N GLY A 293 -0.51 -20.47 -2.64
CA GLY A 293 -0.47 -21.35 -1.46
C GLY A 293 -0.82 -20.75 -0.10
N VAL A 294 -1.25 -19.48 -0.01
CA VAL A 294 -1.64 -18.86 1.28
C VAL A 294 -3.04 -18.25 1.25
N PHE A 295 -3.44 -17.61 0.15
CA PHE A 295 -4.73 -16.94 0.02
C PHE A 295 -5.39 -17.29 -1.32
N THR A 296 -6.71 -17.42 -1.31
CA THR A 296 -7.54 -17.53 -2.53
C THR A 296 -8.20 -16.19 -2.79
N PHE A 297 -7.93 -15.58 -3.94
CA PHE A 297 -8.44 -14.27 -4.32
C PHE A 297 -9.68 -14.39 -5.20
N TYR A 298 -10.66 -13.50 -4.97
CA TYR A 298 -11.88 -13.40 -5.77
C TYR A 298 -11.77 -12.21 -6.73
N ASP A 299 -12.11 -12.44 -8.00
CA ASP A 299 -11.64 -11.64 -9.15
C ASP A 299 -12.41 -10.31 -9.41
N SER A 300 -13.40 -9.96 -8.60
CA SER A 300 -14.25 -8.79 -8.87
C SER A 300 -13.76 -7.52 -8.18
N ILE A 301 -12.90 -6.75 -8.87
CA ILE A 301 -12.44 -5.43 -8.42
C ILE A 301 -13.51 -4.36 -8.61
N SER A 302 -14.39 -4.53 -9.61
CA SER A 302 -15.49 -3.61 -9.91
C SER A 302 -16.77 -4.38 -10.19
N GLY A 303 -17.90 -3.80 -9.77
CA GLY A 303 -19.23 -4.34 -10.00
C GLY A 303 -20.15 -3.27 -10.56
N ARG A 304 -21.09 -3.66 -11.44
CA ARG A 304 -22.13 -2.76 -11.95
C ARG A 304 -23.36 -2.87 -11.05
N LEU A 305 -23.68 -1.79 -10.35
CA LEU A 305 -24.93 -1.69 -9.59
C LEU A 305 -26.06 -1.26 -10.53
N HIS A 306 -26.95 -2.19 -10.85
CA HIS A 306 -28.16 -1.87 -11.60
C HIS A 306 -29.24 -1.39 -10.64
N ILE A 307 -29.55 -0.10 -10.68
CA ILE A 307 -30.64 0.51 -9.91
C ILE A 307 -31.87 0.55 -10.79
N TYR A 308 -32.86 -0.28 -10.48
CA TYR A 308 -34.15 -0.27 -11.14
C TYR A 308 -35.17 0.47 -10.28
N GLN A 309 -35.91 1.38 -10.89
CA GLN A 309 -37.10 1.95 -10.25
C GLN A 309 -38.24 0.95 -10.41
N VAL A 310 -38.74 0.42 -9.29
CA VAL A 310 -39.90 -0.48 -9.30
C VAL A 310 -41.13 0.32 -9.75
N ALA A 311 -42.03 -0.34 -10.49
CA ALA A 311 -43.29 0.26 -10.91
C ALA A 311 -44.02 0.84 -9.69
N SER A 312 -44.37 2.13 -9.78
CA SER A 312 -45.11 2.83 -8.73
C SER A 312 -46.54 2.30 -8.66
N VAL A 313 -47.14 2.29 -7.47
CA VAL A 313 -48.58 2.01 -7.27
C VAL A 313 -49.47 2.93 -8.13
N THR A 314 -48.96 4.11 -8.51
CA THR A 314 -49.63 5.00 -9.45
C THR A 314 -49.83 4.38 -10.84
N PHE A 315 -48.93 3.49 -11.28
CA PHE A 315 -49.09 2.77 -12.54
C PHE A 315 -50.29 1.81 -12.47
N ASP A 316 -50.42 1.07 -11.37
CA ASP A 316 -51.56 0.16 -11.17
C ASP A 316 -52.88 0.92 -11.03
N LEU A 317 -52.89 2.07 -10.35
CA LEU A 317 -54.07 2.94 -10.26
C LEU A 317 -54.45 3.54 -11.61
N LEU A 318 -53.46 3.95 -12.42
CA LEU A 318 -53.70 4.45 -13.77
C LEU A 318 -54.24 3.32 -14.66
N LEU A 319 -53.67 2.13 -14.58
CA LEU A 319 -54.14 0.95 -15.31
C LEU A 319 -55.58 0.60 -14.91
N LEU A 320 -55.90 0.63 -13.60
CA LEU A 320 -57.25 0.44 -13.08
C LEU A 320 -58.22 1.49 -13.62
N LEU A 321 -57.80 2.76 -13.67
CA LEU A 321 -58.61 3.86 -14.20
C LEU A 321 -58.87 3.67 -15.71
N VAL A 322 -57.84 3.30 -16.48
CA VAL A 322 -57.94 3.06 -17.92
C VAL A 322 -58.87 1.88 -18.19
N LEU A 323 -58.69 0.75 -17.49
CA LEU A 323 -59.56 -0.42 -17.63
C LEU A 323 -61.00 -0.14 -17.18
N GLY A 324 -61.17 0.56 -16.07
CA GLY A 324 -62.48 0.95 -15.54
C GLY A 324 -63.24 1.87 -16.49
N SER A 325 -62.58 2.90 -17.03
CA SER A 325 -63.20 3.82 -18.00
C SER A 325 -63.56 3.12 -19.32
N TYR A 326 -62.72 2.19 -19.79
CA TYR A 326 -63.03 1.36 -20.95
C TYR A 326 -64.29 0.50 -20.74
N LEU A 327 -64.41 -0.17 -19.59
CA LEU A 327 -65.59 -0.99 -19.31
C LEU A 327 -66.87 -0.16 -19.17
N ILE A 328 -66.80 1.02 -18.54
CA ILE A 328 -67.95 1.94 -18.40
C ILE A 328 -68.41 2.45 -19.76
N THR A 329 -67.47 2.85 -20.63
CA THR A 329 -67.80 3.33 -21.98
C THR A 329 -68.38 2.23 -22.85
N LEU A 330 -67.81 1.02 -22.80
CA LEU A 330 -68.36 -0.16 -23.50
C LEU A 330 -69.77 -0.51 -23.02
N PHE A 331 -69.99 -0.54 -21.70
CA PHE A 331 -71.31 -0.80 -21.12
C PHE A 331 -72.33 0.25 -21.56
N SER A 332 -71.95 1.54 -21.47
CA SER A 332 -72.82 2.64 -21.88
C SER A 332 -73.18 2.56 -23.37
N PHE A 333 -72.20 2.26 -24.23
CA PHE A 333 -72.41 2.07 -25.66
C PHE A 333 -73.37 0.90 -25.96
N LEU A 334 -73.19 -0.25 -25.30
CA LEU A 334 -74.07 -1.41 -25.46
C LEU A 334 -75.50 -1.14 -24.97
N VAL A 335 -75.67 -0.43 -23.85
CA VAL A 335 -77.00 -0.09 -23.33
C VAL A 335 -77.70 0.92 -24.23
N ILE A 336 -76.99 1.95 -24.70
CA ILE A 336 -77.55 2.95 -25.63
C ILE A 336 -78.01 2.29 -26.93
N THR A 337 -77.20 1.38 -27.49
CA THR A 337 -77.52 0.71 -28.75
C THR A 337 -78.65 -0.30 -28.64
N THR A 338 -78.85 -0.94 -27.47
CA THR A 338 -79.87 -1.99 -27.31
C THR A 338 -81.18 -1.52 -26.65
N ARG A 339 -81.13 -0.53 -25.76
CA ARG A 339 -82.29 -0.10 -24.93
C ARG A 339 -82.62 1.39 -25.04
N GLY A 340 -81.80 2.19 -25.71
CA GLY A 340 -82.00 3.63 -25.84
C GLY A 340 -81.49 4.43 -24.64
N LEU A 341 -81.40 5.76 -24.82
CA LEU A 341 -80.66 6.66 -23.92
C LEU A 341 -81.38 6.90 -22.58
N ASP A 342 -82.71 6.85 -22.59
CA ASP A 342 -83.56 7.11 -21.42
C ASP A 342 -83.41 6.05 -20.33
N ASP A 343 -83.09 4.81 -20.71
CA ASP A 343 -82.95 3.68 -19.79
C ASP A 343 -81.58 3.66 -19.08
N LEU A 344 -80.55 4.25 -19.70
CA LEU A 344 -79.27 4.50 -19.03
C LEU A 344 -79.43 5.59 -17.95
N ILE A 345 -80.21 6.63 -18.25
CA ILE A 345 -80.50 7.71 -17.29
C ILE A 345 -81.39 7.22 -16.13
N SER A 346 -82.29 6.26 -16.39
CA SER A 346 -83.17 5.68 -15.36
C SER A 346 -82.41 4.89 -14.30
N LEU A 347 -81.31 4.21 -14.67
CA LEU A 347 -80.42 3.46 -13.76
C LEU A 347 -79.71 4.33 -12.70
N PHE A 348 -79.42 5.60 -13.02
CA PHE A 348 -78.77 6.53 -12.08
C PHE A 348 -79.74 7.45 -11.34
N ARG A 349 -81.04 7.41 -11.66
CA ARG A 349 -82.07 8.15 -10.91
C ARG A 349 -82.43 7.39 -9.64
N ARG A 350 -82.40 8.09 -8.50
CA ARG A 350 -82.91 7.55 -7.22
C ARG A 350 -84.37 7.13 -7.40
N PRO A 351 -84.78 5.94 -6.93
CA PRO A 351 -86.17 5.53 -7.00
C PRO A 351 -87.03 6.54 -6.21
N PRO A 352 -88.22 6.93 -6.72
CA PRO A 352 -89.07 7.89 -6.03
C PRO A 352 -89.45 7.36 -4.64
N SER A 353 -89.36 8.22 -3.63
CA SER A 353 -89.69 7.84 -2.25
C SER A 353 -91.15 7.41 -2.17
N ARG A 354 -91.36 6.18 -1.69
CA ARG A 354 -92.68 5.57 -1.54
C ARG A 354 -93.46 6.37 -0.49
N LYS A 355 -94.37 7.26 -0.91
CA LYS A 355 -95.31 7.93 0.00
C LYS A 355 -96.09 6.85 0.76
N VAL A 356 -95.94 6.82 2.08
CA VAL A 356 -96.76 6.00 2.98
C VAL A 356 -98.19 6.54 2.92
N LYS A 357 -99.13 5.71 2.47
CA LYS A 357 -100.56 5.97 2.66
C LYS A 357 -100.88 5.71 4.14
N THR A 358 -101.15 6.76 4.90
CA THR A 358 -101.87 6.67 6.17
C THR A 358 -103.32 6.29 5.88
N ALA A 359 -103.84 5.36 6.68
CA ALA A 359 -105.20 4.85 6.64
C ALA A 359 -106.26 5.93 6.88
#